data_AF-A0A917VE51-F1
#
_entry.id   AF-A0A917VE51-F1
#
_cell.length_a   1.000
_cell.length_b   1.000
_cell.length_c   1.000
_cell.angle_alpha   90.00
_cell.angle_beta   90.00
_cell.angle_gamma   90.00
#
_symmetry.space_group_name_H-M   'P 1'
#
loop_
_entity.id
_entity.type
_entity.pdbx_description
1 polymer ?
#
loop_
_entity_poly.entity_id
_entity_poly.type
_entity_poly.pdbx_seq_one_letter_code
_entity_poly.pdbx_strand_id
1 'polypeptide(L)'
;MTTLPTQEVIFLNAADAADCAALALSDVRDWLNSDWSDSKPLTDEAADARAAVRKRLESIKDEIRELEQQLRSGATSLRNRR
;
A
#
# COMPACT_ATOMS: atom_id res chain seq x y z
N MET A 1 17.86 29.25 -2.18
CA MET A 1 18.60 28.02 -2.55
C MET A 1 17.88 26.86 -1.91
N THR A 2 17.30 25.95 -2.70
CA THR A 2 16.72 24.71 -2.20
C THR A 2 17.84 23.69 -2.03
N THR A 3 18.15 23.33 -0.79
CA THR A 3 19.07 22.24 -0.46
C THR A 3 18.49 20.93 -0.96
N LEU A 4 19.30 20.12 -1.64
CA LEU A 4 18.89 18.77 -2.05
C LEU A 4 18.68 17.88 -0.81
N PRO A 5 17.69 16.96 -0.85
CA PRO A 5 17.45 16.04 0.26
C PRO A 5 18.64 15.10 0.48
N THR A 6 18.86 14.69 1.72
CA THR A 6 19.87 13.68 2.05
C THR A 6 19.43 12.30 1.58
N GLN A 7 20.37 11.35 1.47
CA GLN A 7 20.04 9.95 1.15
C GLN A 7 19.06 9.34 2.15
N GLU A 8 19.22 9.64 3.44
CA GLU A 8 18.29 9.22 4.50
C GLU A 8 16.87 9.73 4.21
N VAL A 9 16.73 11.02 3.88
CA VAL A 9 15.44 11.63 3.55
C VAL A 9 14.82 11.00 2.31
N ILE A 10 15.61 10.64 1.29
CA ILE A 10 15.11 9.96 0.09
C ILE A 10 14.50 8.59 0.46
N PHE A 11 15.16 7.80 1.30
CA PHE A 11 14.64 6.50 1.75
C PHE A 11 13.38 6.64 2.60
N LEU A 12 13.32 7.63 3.50
CA LEU A 12 12.14 7.91 4.31
C LEU A 12 10.95 8.33 3.44
N ASN A 13 11.15 9.26 2.50
CA ASN A 13 10.11 9.68 1.58
C ASN A 13 9.58 8.52 0.72
N ALA A 14 10.46 7.61 0.29
CA ALA A 14 10.05 6.41 -0.43
C ALA A 14 9.25 5.44 0.45
N ALA A 15 9.64 5.27 1.72
CA ALA A 15 8.91 4.43 2.67
C ALA A 15 7.51 5.00 2.93
N ASP A 16 7.40 6.32 3.11
CA ASP A 16 6.11 6.96 3.35
C ASP A 16 5.20 6.87 2.11
N ALA A 17 5.76 6.95 0.90
CA ALA A 17 5.02 6.70 -0.34
C ALA A 17 4.50 5.24 -0.43
N ALA A 18 5.31 4.27 0.00
CA ALA A 18 4.89 2.86 0.08
C ALA A 18 3.76 2.66 1.10
N ASP A 19 3.85 3.29 2.27
CA ASP A 19 2.77 3.23 3.28
C ASP A 19 1.47 3.86 2.76
N CYS A 20 1.53 5.02 2.09
CA CYS A 20 0.38 5.62 1.42
C CYS A 20 -0.26 4.68 0.39
N ALA A 21 0.56 3.95 -0.39
CA ALA A 21 0.05 2.96 -1.34
C ALA A 21 -0.66 1.79 -0.63
N ALA A 22 -0.10 1.29 0.47
CA ALA A 22 -0.73 0.23 1.26
C ALA A 22 -2.08 0.68 1.89
N LEU A 23 -2.17 1.94 2.33
CA LEU A 23 -3.42 2.53 2.82
C LEU A 23 -4.46 2.64 1.71
N ALA A 24 -4.09 3.14 0.53
CA ALA A 24 -5.01 3.24 -0.60
C ALA A 24 -5.55 1.85 -1.03
N LEU A 25 -4.73 0.81 -1.00
CA LEU A 25 -5.19 -0.56 -1.28
C LEU A 25 -6.13 -1.09 -0.18
N SER A 26 -5.93 -0.66 1.07
CA SER A 26 -6.84 -0.98 2.17
C SER A 26 -8.21 -0.32 1.96
N ASP A 27 -8.24 0.93 1.47
CA ASP A 27 -9.48 1.61 1.11
C ASP A 27 -10.23 0.85 0.00
N VAL A 28 -9.52 0.40 -1.06
CA VAL A 28 -10.13 -0.41 -2.12
C VAL A 28 -10.74 -1.68 -1.54
N ARG A 29 -10.00 -2.38 -0.66
CA ARG A 29 -10.50 -3.59 0.01
C ARG A 29 -11.76 -3.29 0.83
N ASP A 30 -11.77 -2.17 1.55
CA ASP A 30 -12.88 -1.82 2.44
C ASP A 30 -14.12 -1.42 1.63
N TRP A 31 -13.97 -0.70 0.52
CA TRP A 31 -15.05 -0.50 -0.46
C TRP A 31 -15.57 -1.84 -1.01
N LEU A 32 -14.67 -2.76 -1.36
CA LEU A 32 -15.03 -4.11 -1.80
C LEU A 32 -15.53 -5.00 -0.65
N ASN A 33 -15.51 -4.60 0.61
CA ASN A 33 -16.14 -5.33 1.72
C ASN A 33 -17.45 -4.67 2.15
N SER A 34 -17.68 -3.44 1.70
CA SER A 34 -18.89 -2.70 2.01
C SER A 34 -20.13 -3.45 1.52
N ASP A 35 -21.15 -3.48 2.37
CA ASP A 35 -22.49 -3.99 2.07
C ASP A 35 -23.40 -2.87 1.54
N TRP A 36 -22.82 -1.74 1.09
CA TRP A 36 -23.58 -0.68 0.44
C TRP A 36 -24.08 -1.17 -0.90
N SER A 37 -25.33 -1.62 -0.95
CA SER A 37 -25.99 -2.00 -2.19
C SER A 37 -27.32 -1.26 -2.33
N ASP A 38 -27.61 -0.83 -3.56
CA ASP A 38 -28.99 -0.83 -4.05
C ASP A 38 -29.48 -2.28 -3.92
N SER A 39 -30.73 -2.50 -3.55
CA SER A 39 -31.30 -3.78 -3.06
C SER A 39 -31.20 -5.02 -3.99
N LYS A 40 -30.44 -4.98 -5.08
CA LYS A 40 -30.23 -6.07 -6.02
C LYS A 40 -28.91 -6.81 -5.72
N PRO A 41 -28.90 -8.15 -5.78
CA PRO A 41 -27.67 -8.92 -5.65
C PRO A 41 -26.69 -8.65 -6.80
N LEU A 42 -25.41 -8.90 -6.56
CA LEU A 42 -24.38 -8.90 -7.60
C LEU A 42 -24.65 -10.00 -8.64
N THR A 43 -24.22 -9.78 -9.87
CA THR A 43 -24.11 -10.86 -10.86
C THR A 43 -22.96 -11.80 -10.50
N ASP A 44 -23.01 -13.05 -10.98
CA ASP A 44 -21.94 -14.04 -10.74
C ASP A 44 -20.57 -13.51 -11.19
N GLU A 45 -20.50 -12.87 -12.36
CA GLU A 45 -19.28 -12.26 -12.88
C GLU A 45 -18.72 -11.16 -11.96
N ALA A 46 -19.59 -10.30 -11.41
CA ALA A 46 -19.18 -9.25 -10.48
C ALA A 46 -18.73 -9.81 -9.13
N ALA A 47 -19.37 -10.88 -8.65
CA ALA A 47 -18.99 -11.59 -7.43
C ALA A 47 -17.60 -12.25 -7.58
N ASP A 48 -17.36 -12.92 -8.71
CA ASP A 48 -16.07 -13.55 -9.02
C ASP A 48 -14.96 -12.51 -9.16
N ALA A 49 -15.23 -11.40 -9.86
CA ALA A 49 -14.29 -10.28 -9.97
C ALA A 49 -13.95 -9.69 -8.59
N ARG A 50 -14.96 -9.46 -7.73
CA ARG A 50 -14.77 -8.98 -6.36
C ARG A 50 -13.89 -9.94 -5.55
N ALA A 51 -14.12 -11.25 -5.65
CA ALA A 51 -13.30 -12.25 -4.96
C ALA A 51 -11.85 -12.29 -5.47
N ALA A 52 -11.67 -12.26 -6.79
CA ALA A 52 -10.34 -12.27 -7.42
C ALA A 52 -9.53 -11.01 -7.06
N VAL A 53 -10.15 -9.84 -7.11
CA VAL A 53 -9.50 -8.57 -6.75
C VAL A 53 -9.11 -8.58 -5.26
N ARG A 54 -10.00 -9.03 -4.35
CA ARG A 54 -9.66 -9.14 -2.93
C ARG A 54 -8.44 -10.01 -2.66
N LYS A 55 -8.36 -11.18 -3.31
CA LYS A 55 -7.19 -12.07 -3.17
C LYS A 55 -5.91 -11.39 -3.65
N ARG A 56 -5.98 -10.67 -4.77
CA ARG A 56 -4.83 -9.97 -5.35
C ARG A 56 -4.39 -8.78 -4.50
N LEU A 57 -5.33 -8.04 -3.92
CA LEU A 57 -5.05 -6.89 -3.05
C LEU A 57 -4.26 -7.30 -1.80
N GLU A 58 -4.60 -8.43 -1.18
CA GLU A 58 -3.84 -8.91 -0.01
C GLU A 58 -2.38 -9.23 -0.37
N SER A 59 -2.12 -9.92 -1.48
CA SER A 59 -0.75 -10.20 -1.96
C SER A 59 0.05 -8.92 -2.21
N ILE A 60 -0.53 -7.96 -2.93
CA ILE A 60 0.17 -6.70 -3.26
C ILE A 60 0.44 -5.88 -2.00
N LYS A 61 -0.50 -5.89 -1.04
CA LYS A 61 -0.33 -5.16 0.22
C LYS A 61 0.83 -5.75 1.03
N ASP A 62 0.97 -7.07 1.08
CA ASP A 62 2.10 -7.73 1.76
C ASP A 62 3.43 -7.37 1.10
N GLU A 63 3.51 -7.40 -0.23
CA GLU A 63 4.70 -6.98 -1.00
C GLU A 63 5.09 -5.51 -0.73
N ILE A 64 4.10 -4.60 -0.68
CA ILE A 64 4.34 -3.18 -0.39
C ILE A 64 4.80 -2.97 1.06
N ARG A 65 4.26 -3.74 2.02
CA ARG A 65 4.71 -3.67 3.42
C ARG A 65 6.14 -4.17 3.60
N GLU A 66 6.52 -5.22 2.88
CA GLU A 66 7.92 -5.66 2.84
C GLU A 66 8.82 -4.57 2.26
N LEU A 67 8.42 -3.96 1.14
CA LEU A 67 9.16 -2.85 0.52
C LEU A 67 9.31 -1.67 1.49
N GLU A 68 8.24 -1.26 2.17
CA GLU A 68 8.26 -0.20 3.19
C GLU A 68 9.30 -0.52 4.28
N GLN A 69 9.28 -1.76 4.80
CA GLN A 69 10.20 -2.20 5.84
C GLN A 69 11.67 -2.15 5.38
N GLN A 70 11.95 -2.58 4.15
CA GLN A 70 13.29 -2.52 3.57
C GLN A 70 13.78 -1.07 3.43
N LEU A 71 12.90 -0.17 3.00
CA LEU A 71 13.20 1.26 2.88
C LEU A 71 13.49 1.91 4.25
N ARG A 72 12.67 1.64 5.27
CA ARG A 72 12.91 2.13 6.64
C ARG A 72 14.20 1.58 7.25
N SER A 73 14.53 0.32 6.95
CA SER A 73 15.79 -0.30 7.38
C SER A 73 16.99 0.36 6.70
N GLY A 74 16.88 0.66 5.40
CA GLY A 74 17.90 1.41 4.66
C GLY A 74 18.15 2.80 5.23
N ALA A 75 17.09 3.55 5.54
CA ALA A 75 17.20 4.85 6.21
C ALA A 75 17.92 4.75 7.57
N THR A 76 17.55 3.76 8.38
CA THR A 76 18.18 3.53 9.70
C THR A 76 19.67 3.21 9.57
N SER A 77 20.04 2.39 8.58
CA SER A 77 21.44 2.06 8.29
C SER A 77 22.25 3.31 7.91
N LEU A 78 21.69 4.21 7.09
CA LEU A 78 22.33 5.47 6.71
C LEU A 78 22.51 6.41 7.90
N ARG A 79 21.50 6.52 8.77
CA ARG A 79 21.57 7.33 9.98
C ARG A 79 22.66 6.86 10.94
N ASN A 80 22.83 5.55 11.09
CA ASN A 80 23.84 4.97 11.99
C ASN A 80 25.29 5.09 11.46
N ARG A 81 25.49 5.52 10.21
CA ARG A 81 26.82 5.78 9.62
C ARG A 81 27.31 7.21 9.86
N ARG A 82 26.44 8.12 10.31
CA ARG A 82 26.78 9.51 10.67
C ARG A 82 27.27 9.59 12.10
#